data_AF-A0A370DVH8-F1
#
_entry.id   AF-A0A370DVH8-F1
#
_cell.length_a   1.000
_cell.length_b   1.000
_cell.length_c   1.000
_cell.angle_alpha   90.00
_cell.angle_beta   90.00
_cell.angle_gamma   90.00
#
_symmetry.space_group_name_H-M   'P 1'
#
loop_
_entity.id
_entity.type
_entity.pdbx_description
1 polymer ?
#
loop_
_entity_poly.entity_id
_entity_poly.type
_entity_poly.pdbx_seq_one_letter_code
_entity_poly.pdbx_strand_id
1 'polypeptide(L)'
;MQFRFLRPITLCILLGGICQPAQALELRWLQYSPVRYFTDKDWDMMKETARELLNSGKDGDSAAWENPKSGNQGSLKALSTIEKGGTTCREAEITNQAKKRSGTSRFTFCRQADGTWKISR
;
A
#
# COMPACT_ATOMS: atom_id res chain seq x y z
N MET A 1 -60.20 -47.53 28.15
CA MET A 1 -59.15 -48.41 27.62
C MET A 1 -57.87 -47.59 27.51
N GLN A 2 -56.85 -47.92 28.31
CA GLN A 2 -55.58 -47.21 28.35
C GLN A 2 -54.69 -47.64 27.19
N PHE A 3 -53.80 -46.77 26.72
CA PHE A 3 -52.38 -47.11 26.49
C PHE A 3 -51.54 -45.82 26.56
N ARG A 4 -50.70 -45.76 27.60
CA ARG A 4 -49.62 -44.78 27.75
C ARG A 4 -48.47 -45.17 26.83
N PHE A 5 -47.89 -44.21 26.11
CA PHE A 5 -46.48 -44.29 25.72
C PHE A 5 -45.84 -42.91 25.88
N LEU A 6 -45.00 -42.79 26.91
CA LEU A 6 -44.03 -41.71 27.07
C LEU A 6 -42.98 -41.81 25.97
N ARG A 7 -42.61 -40.69 25.36
CA ARG A 7 -41.32 -40.51 24.69
C ARG A 7 -40.66 -39.21 25.16
N PRO A 8 -39.36 -39.23 25.46
CA PRO A 8 -38.62 -38.09 26.00
C PRO A 8 -38.49 -37.02 24.93
N ILE A 9 -38.82 -35.77 25.26
CA ILE A 9 -38.51 -34.63 24.40
C ILE A 9 -37.01 -34.36 24.58
N THR A 10 -36.21 -34.92 23.67
CA THR A 10 -34.78 -34.65 23.55
C THR A 10 -34.58 -33.16 23.31
N LEU A 11 -33.92 -32.50 24.26
CA LEU A 11 -33.45 -31.12 24.17
C LEU A 11 -32.36 -31.02 23.10
N CYS A 12 -32.71 -30.66 21.87
CA CYS A 12 -31.73 -30.28 20.85
C CYS A 12 -31.23 -28.86 21.14
N ILE A 13 -30.05 -28.75 21.75
CA ILE A 13 -29.30 -27.51 21.90
C ILE A 13 -28.90 -27.03 20.50
N LEU A 14 -29.47 -25.91 20.08
CA LEU A 14 -29.12 -25.20 18.85
C LEU A 14 -27.74 -24.55 18.99
N LEU A 15 -26.68 -25.24 18.59
CA LEU A 15 -25.39 -24.63 18.28
C LEU A 15 -25.41 -24.12 16.84
N GLY A 16 -26.11 -23.00 16.63
CA GLY A 16 -26.06 -22.22 15.40
C GLY A 16 -24.68 -21.58 15.25
N GLY A 17 -23.77 -22.27 14.57
CA GLY A 17 -22.50 -21.70 14.11
C GLY A 17 -22.79 -20.57 13.12
N ILE A 18 -22.53 -19.33 13.54
CA ILE A 18 -22.68 -18.15 12.69
C ILE A 18 -21.53 -18.19 11.67
N CYS A 19 -21.83 -18.56 10.43
CA CYS A 19 -20.90 -18.37 9.31
C CYS A 19 -20.82 -16.85 9.05
N GLN A 20 -19.81 -16.19 9.61
CA GLN A 20 -19.57 -14.79 9.30
C GLN A 20 -19.14 -14.70 7.83
N PRO A 21 -19.78 -13.86 7.00
CA PRO A 21 -19.28 -13.60 5.65
C PRO A 21 -17.88 -13.00 5.79
N ALA A 22 -16.90 -13.57 5.08
CA ALA A 22 -15.59 -12.98 4.97
C ALA A 22 -15.74 -11.56 4.44
N GLN A 23 -15.47 -10.55 5.28
CA GLN A 23 -15.46 -9.16 4.85
C GLN A 23 -14.23 -8.98 3.97
N ALA A 24 -14.41 -9.09 2.65
CA ALA A 24 -13.39 -8.70 1.70
C ALA A 24 -13.25 -7.17 1.76
N LEU A 25 -12.09 -6.71 2.23
CA LEU A 25 -11.74 -5.29 2.13
C LEU A 25 -11.47 -5.00 0.64
N GLU A 26 -12.50 -4.63 -0.12
CA GLU A 26 -12.29 -4.14 -1.48
C GLU A 26 -11.52 -2.82 -1.39
N LEU A 27 -10.23 -2.86 -1.71
CA LEU A 27 -9.38 -1.68 -1.88
C LEU A 27 -9.76 -0.95 -3.18
N ARG A 28 -11.03 -0.55 -3.30
CA ARG A 28 -11.62 0.05 -4.50
C ARG A 28 -10.92 1.34 -4.90
N TRP A 29 -10.27 2.03 -3.96
CA TRP A 29 -9.44 3.20 -4.24
C TRP A 29 -8.20 2.86 -5.11
N LEU A 30 -7.63 1.66 -5.00
CA LEU A 30 -6.54 1.21 -5.88
C LEU A 30 -7.00 1.01 -7.33
N GLN A 31 -8.30 0.75 -7.55
CA GLN A 31 -8.86 0.61 -8.90
C GLN A 31 -8.72 1.89 -9.71
N TYR A 32 -8.62 3.06 -9.06
CA TYR A 32 -8.50 4.38 -9.68
C TYR A 32 -7.09 4.98 -9.59
N SER A 33 -6.14 4.27 -8.96
CA SER A 33 -4.75 4.73 -8.88
C SER A 33 -4.03 4.56 -10.23
N PRO A 34 -3.14 5.50 -10.62
CA PRO A 34 -2.28 5.35 -11.79
C PRO A 34 -1.39 4.10 -11.71
N VAL A 35 -0.99 3.67 -10.50
CA VAL A 35 -0.10 2.52 -10.30
C VAL A 35 -0.71 1.19 -10.76
N ARG A 36 -2.03 1.14 -10.98
CA ARG A 36 -2.71 -0.02 -11.60
C ARG A 36 -2.19 -0.32 -13.02
N TYR A 37 -1.69 0.69 -13.72
CA TYR A 37 -1.23 0.57 -15.10
C TYR A 37 0.28 0.44 -15.23
N PHE A 38 0.99 0.26 -14.11
CA PHE A 38 2.45 0.11 -14.12
C PHE A 38 2.84 -1.29 -14.58
N THR A 39 3.84 -1.32 -15.45
CA THR A 39 4.67 -2.47 -15.77
C THR A 39 5.79 -2.61 -14.75
N ASP A 40 6.48 -3.75 -14.73
CA ASP A 40 7.66 -3.94 -13.88
C ASP A 40 8.73 -2.89 -14.14
N LYS A 41 8.89 -2.47 -15.41
CA LYS A 41 9.85 -1.43 -15.77
C LYS A 41 9.48 -0.05 -15.23
N ASP A 42 8.18 0.26 -15.14
CA ASP A 42 7.71 1.50 -14.49
C ASP A 42 8.08 1.50 -13.01
N TRP A 43 7.88 0.37 -12.32
CA TRP A 43 8.29 0.21 -10.93
C TRP A 43 9.79 0.38 -10.76
N ASP A 44 10.61 -0.22 -11.62
CA ASP A 44 12.06 -0.13 -11.52
C ASP A 44 12.56 1.31 -11.70
N MET A 45 12.06 2.01 -12.73
CA MET A 45 12.40 3.41 -12.97
C MET A 45 11.99 4.30 -11.78
N MET A 46 10.76 4.17 -11.30
CA MET A 46 10.30 4.93 -10.14
C MET A 46 11.13 4.64 -8.88
N LYS A 47 11.43 3.36 -8.59
CA LYS A 47 12.24 2.96 -7.43
C LYS A 47 13.68 3.47 -7.53
N GLU A 48 14.26 3.47 -8.72
CA GLU A 48 15.61 3.98 -8.97
C GLU A 48 15.68 5.48 -8.72
N THR A 49 14.79 6.26 -9.35
CA THR A 49 14.69 7.70 -9.12
C THR A 49 14.41 8.03 -7.66
N ALA A 50 13.57 7.25 -6.97
CA ALA A 50 13.35 7.41 -5.53
C ALA A 50 14.63 7.19 -4.72
N ARG A 51 15.40 6.13 -5.01
CA ARG A 51 16.66 5.86 -4.31
C ARG A 51 17.67 6.97 -4.53
N GLU A 52 17.81 7.47 -5.75
CA GLU A 52 18.69 8.61 -6.06
C GLU A 52 18.30 9.85 -5.26
N LEU A 53 17.03 10.25 -5.33
CA LEU A 53 16.53 11.41 -4.59
C LEU A 53 16.72 11.26 -3.07
N LEU A 54 16.44 10.09 -2.52
CA LEU A 54 16.60 9.81 -1.09
C LEU A 54 18.07 9.78 -0.65
N ASN A 55 18.99 9.36 -1.51
CA ASN A 55 20.42 9.28 -1.18
C ASN A 55 21.16 10.61 -1.32
N SER A 56 20.91 11.36 -2.41
CA SER A 56 21.71 12.53 -2.77
C SER A 56 20.93 13.84 -2.82
N GLY A 57 19.59 13.77 -2.86
CA GLY A 57 18.75 14.97 -2.86
C GLY A 57 18.76 15.71 -1.54
N LYS A 58 18.58 17.02 -1.61
CA LYS A 58 18.29 17.91 -0.48
C LYS A 58 16.78 18.05 -0.30
N ASP A 59 16.37 18.49 0.88
CA ASP A 59 14.96 18.85 1.10
C ASP A 59 14.56 19.98 0.14
N GLY A 60 13.44 19.80 -0.54
CA GLY A 60 12.97 20.66 -1.63
C GLY A 60 13.32 20.17 -3.03
N ASP A 61 14.34 19.31 -3.19
CA ASP A 61 14.72 18.78 -4.50
C ASP A 61 13.63 17.88 -5.07
N SER A 62 13.57 17.86 -6.40
CA SER A 62 12.64 17.03 -7.15
C SER A 62 13.38 16.19 -8.19
N ALA A 63 12.88 15.00 -8.43
CA ALA A 63 13.34 14.10 -9.48
C ALA A 63 12.12 13.57 -10.25
N ALA A 64 12.31 13.21 -11.51
CA ALA A 64 11.24 12.72 -12.38
C ALA A 64 11.68 11.43 -13.08
N TRP A 65 10.69 10.59 -13.40
CA TRP A 65 10.89 9.38 -14.17
C TRP A 65 9.83 9.30 -15.26
N GLU A 66 10.20 8.70 -16.39
CA GLU A 66 9.32 8.48 -17.52
C GLU A 66 9.68 7.16 -18.18
N ASN A 67 8.67 6.37 -18.51
CA ASN A 67 8.83 5.19 -19.34
C ASN A 67 8.19 5.43 -20.71
N PRO A 68 8.98 5.70 -21.76
CA PRO A 68 8.44 6.00 -23.09
C PRO A 68 7.72 4.80 -23.73
N LYS A 69 7.97 3.56 -23.26
CA LYS A 69 7.30 2.36 -23.80
C LYS A 69 5.86 2.21 -23.27
N SER A 70 5.62 2.54 -22.00
CA SER A 70 4.29 2.46 -21.39
C SER A 70 3.52 3.79 -21.48
N GLY A 71 4.24 4.90 -21.62
CA GLY A 71 3.72 6.27 -21.51
C GLY A 71 3.39 6.67 -20.07
N ASN A 72 3.82 5.90 -19.07
CA ASN A 72 3.65 6.22 -17.66
C ASN A 72 4.82 7.08 -17.17
N GLN A 73 4.55 7.99 -16.25
CA GLN A 73 5.54 8.94 -15.75
C GLN A 73 5.21 9.35 -14.31
N GLY A 74 6.16 10.01 -13.65
CA GLY A 74 5.93 10.58 -12.35
C GLY A 74 7.03 11.52 -11.89
N SER A 75 6.78 12.17 -10.75
CA SER A 75 7.72 13.03 -10.06
C SER A 75 7.76 12.67 -8.58
N LEU A 76 8.93 12.89 -7.98
CA LEU A 76 9.19 12.72 -6.57
C LEU A 76 9.79 14.01 -6.03
N LYS A 77 9.37 14.42 -4.83
CA LYS A 77 9.91 15.58 -4.13
C LYS A 77 10.31 15.21 -2.72
N ALA A 78 11.56 15.49 -2.34
CA ALA A 78 12.01 15.36 -0.97
C ALA A 78 11.42 16.52 -0.15
N LEU A 79 10.68 16.21 0.90
CA LEU A 79 9.96 17.21 1.69
C LEU A 79 10.72 17.59 2.95
N SER A 80 11.21 16.61 3.69
CA SER A 80 11.89 16.82 4.96
C SER A 80 12.82 15.65 5.30
N THR A 81 13.89 15.94 6.01
CA THR A 81 14.79 14.96 6.64
C THR A 81 14.66 15.03 8.16
N ILE A 82 14.47 13.88 8.82
CA ILE A 82 14.30 13.75 10.27
C ILE A 82 15.23 12.66 10.79
N GLU A 83 15.95 12.92 11.88
CA GLU A 83 16.74 11.91 12.59
C GLU A 83 15.92 11.32 13.74
N LYS A 84 15.65 10.01 13.71
CA LYS A 84 14.87 9.29 14.73
C LYS A 84 15.68 8.13 15.29
N GLY A 85 16.14 8.25 16.54
CA GLY A 85 16.89 7.17 17.21
C GLY A 85 18.17 6.76 16.48
N GLY A 86 18.88 7.73 15.88
CA GLY A 86 20.08 7.49 15.07
C GLY A 86 19.80 6.96 13.65
N THR A 87 18.53 6.90 13.24
CA THR A 87 18.11 6.56 11.89
C THR A 87 17.63 7.79 11.13
N THR A 88 18.23 8.05 9.98
CA THR A 88 17.75 9.07 9.03
C THR A 88 16.46 8.60 8.37
N CYS A 89 15.40 9.38 8.51
CA CYS A 89 14.14 9.24 7.80
C CYS A 89 13.89 10.45 6.92
N ARG A 90 13.27 10.24 5.77
CA ARG A 90 12.95 11.28 4.78
C ARG A 90 11.50 11.17 4.35
N GLU A 91 10.77 12.27 4.42
CA GLU A 91 9.44 12.36 3.82
C GLU A 91 9.57 12.72 2.33
N ALA A 92 8.86 12.00 1.49
CA ALA A 92 8.79 12.30 0.06
C ALA A 92 7.34 12.29 -0.43
N GLU A 93 7.03 13.26 -1.29
CA GLU A 93 5.81 13.28 -2.09
C GLU A 93 6.07 12.62 -3.44
N ILE A 94 5.19 11.73 -3.85
CA ILE A 94 5.25 10.98 -5.11
C ILE A 94 3.97 11.27 -5.89
N THR A 95 4.11 11.84 -7.07
CA THR A 95 3.01 12.06 -8.02
C THR A 95 3.22 11.17 -9.23
N ASN A 96 2.26 10.31 -9.51
CA ASN A 96 2.29 9.35 -10.62
C ASN A 96 1.18 9.66 -11.62
N GLN A 97 1.47 9.44 -12.90
CA GLN A 97 0.56 9.66 -14.00
C GLN A 97 0.58 8.45 -14.93
N ALA A 98 -0.60 7.93 -15.21
CA ALA A 98 -0.78 6.83 -16.14
C ALA A 98 -2.16 6.92 -16.79
N LYS A 99 -2.20 6.84 -18.12
CA LYS A 99 -3.42 7.15 -18.89
C LYS A 99 -3.98 8.52 -18.49
N LYS A 100 -5.29 8.64 -18.24
CA LYS A 100 -5.95 9.89 -17.80
C LYS A 100 -6.03 10.01 -16.26
N ARG A 101 -5.16 9.31 -15.53
CA ARG A 101 -5.19 9.27 -14.07
C ARG A 101 -3.91 9.86 -13.50
N SER A 102 -4.07 10.68 -12.48
CA SER A 102 -2.98 11.20 -11.66
C SER A 102 -3.27 10.85 -10.20
N GLY A 103 -2.22 10.59 -9.43
CA GLY A 103 -2.32 10.30 -8.01
C GLY A 103 -1.08 10.76 -7.28
N THR A 104 -1.30 11.51 -6.20
CA THR A 104 -0.24 11.99 -5.31
C THR A 104 -0.33 11.26 -3.97
N SER A 105 0.82 10.87 -3.45
CA SER A 105 0.96 10.15 -2.18
C SER A 105 2.18 10.65 -1.44
N ARG A 106 2.16 10.56 -0.11
CA ARG A 106 3.30 10.92 0.74
C ARG A 106 3.71 9.72 1.57
N PHE A 107 5.01 9.50 1.65
CA PHE A 107 5.59 8.41 2.42
C PHE A 107 6.81 8.90 3.19
N THR A 108 6.98 8.37 4.39
CA THR A 108 8.23 8.48 5.13
C THR A 108 9.07 7.25 4.85
N PHE A 109 10.29 7.44 4.37
CA PHE A 109 11.28 6.40 4.13
C PHE A 109 12.37 6.49 5.20
N CYS A 110 12.65 5.42 5.90
CA CYS A 110 13.75 5.36 6.87
C CYS A 110 14.88 4.50 6.33
N ARG A 111 16.11 5.04 6.43
CA ARG A 111 17.33 4.36 6.01
C ARG A 111 17.62 3.20 6.95
N GLN A 112 17.90 2.04 6.41
CA GLN A 112 18.25 0.84 7.15
C GLN A 112 19.77 0.79 7.39
N ALA A 113 20.21 -0.07 8.30
CA ALA A 113 21.63 -0.26 8.59
C ALA A 113 22.44 -0.76 7.37
N ASP A 114 21.81 -1.50 6.46
CA ASP A 114 22.40 -1.95 5.18
C ASP A 114 22.42 -0.86 4.09
N GLY A 115 21.97 0.36 4.41
CA GLY A 115 21.89 1.49 3.50
C GLY A 115 20.65 1.53 2.61
N THR A 116 19.78 0.51 2.66
CA THR A 116 18.50 0.51 1.91
C THR A 116 17.49 1.47 2.53
N TRP A 117 16.52 1.93 1.74
CA TRP A 117 15.40 2.74 2.23
C TRP A 117 14.14 1.90 2.31
N LYS A 118 13.42 1.95 3.45
CA LYS A 118 12.12 1.29 3.62
C LYS A 118 11.07 2.29 4.05
N ILE A 119 9.83 2.10 3.58
CA ILE A 119 8.69 2.87 4.05
C ILE A 119 8.50 2.60 5.54
N SER A 120 8.53 3.65 6.36
CA SER A 120 8.08 3.58 7.75
C SER A 120 6.57 3.47 7.76
N ARG A 121 6.05 2.45 8.44
CA ARG A 121 4.64 2.41 8.84
C ARG A 121 4.40 3.34 10.02
#